data_AF-A0A969L2M3-F1
#
_entry.id   AF-A0A969L2M3-F1
#
_cell.length_a   1.000
_cell.length_b   1.000
_cell.length_c   1.000
_cell.angle_alpha   90.00
_cell.angle_beta   90.00
_cell.angle_gamma   90.00
#
_symmetry.space_group_name_H-M   'P 1'
#
loop_
_entity.id
_entity.type
_entity.pdbx_description
1 polymer ?
#
loop_
_entity_poly.entity_id
_entity_poly.type
_entity_poly.pdbx_seq_one_letter_code
_entity_poly.pdbx_strand_id
1 'polypeptide(L)'
;MAEAAVDDFTHALSINPVQPVANRRLGLMALDRENFETAVVYLSQAYHQEPGNQATLKALGYAYLWTGQPDSAEPLLRQLDNQSELAEELTNWSLWWNNHNKPELAEYAGEMVRRLSAEP
;
A
#
# COMPACT_ATOMS: atom_id res chain seq x y z
N MET A 1 7.56 18.88 9.60
CA MET A 1 8.87 18.18 9.65
C MET A 1 8.87 16.90 8.80
N ALA A 2 8.14 16.87 7.67
CA ALA A 2 8.07 15.70 6.79
C ALA A 2 9.05 15.78 5.60
N GLU A 3 9.69 16.92 5.38
CA GLU A 3 10.57 17.18 4.24
C GLU A 3 12.00 16.67 4.49
N ALA A 4 12.53 16.81 5.70
CA ALA A 4 13.88 16.34 6.04
C ALA A 4 14.05 14.82 5.87
N ALA A 5 13.00 14.04 6.19
CA ALA A 5 13.05 12.58 6.07
C ALA A 5 13.09 12.10 4.61
N VAL A 6 12.56 12.88 3.66
CA VAL A 6 12.62 12.51 2.23
C VAL A 6 14.06 12.65 1.72
N ASP A 7 14.75 13.71 2.12
CA ASP A 7 16.11 14.05 1.66
C ASP A 7 17.14 12.96 2.03
N ASP A 8 17.10 12.48 3.28
CA ASP A 8 17.95 11.40 3.78
C ASP A 8 17.78 10.08 2.99
N PHE A 9 16.55 9.75 2.57
CA PHE A 9 16.30 8.51 1.81
C PHE A 9 16.72 8.64 0.33
N THR A 10 16.59 9.81 -0.29
CA THR A 10 17.15 10.07 -1.63
C THR A 10 18.67 9.94 -1.67
N HIS A 11 19.36 10.35 -0.60
CA HIS A 11 20.81 10.19 -0.50
C HIS A 11 21.21 8.71 -0.29
N ALA A 12 20.45 7.95 0.49
CA ALA A 12 20.64 6.50 0.64
C ALA A 12 20.44 5.72 -0.68
N LEU A 13 19.49 6.14 -1.52
CA LEU A 13 19.31 5.57 -2.87
C LEU A 13 20.47 5.90 -3.82
N SER A 14 21.18 7.01 -3.62
CA SER A 14 22.41 7.32 -4.40
C SER A 14 23.59 6.42 -4.04
N ILE A 15 23.58 5.81 -2.85
CA ILE A 15 24.67 4.93 -2.37
C ILE A 15 24.36 3.46 -2.70
N ASN A 16 23.09 3.05 -2.67
CA ASN A 16 22.69 1.72 -3.11
C ASN A 16 21.24 1.73 -3.66
N PRO A 17 21.05 1.86 -4.98
CA PRO A 17 19.73 2.09 -5.61
C PRO A 17 18.77 0.90 -5.55
N VAL A 18 19.17 -0.22 -4.94
CA VAL A 18 18.41 -1.47 -4.86
C VAL A 18 18.20 -1.89 -3.40
N GLN A 19 17.80 -0.96 -2.54
CA GLN A 19 17.40 -1.32 -1.18
C GLN A 19 15.87 -1.43 -1.07
N PRO A 20 15.31 -2.65 -0.94
CA PRO A 20 13.86 -2.83 -0.83
C PRO A 20 13.27 -2.07 0.37
N VAL A 21 14.05 -1.91 1.44
CA VAL A 21 13.67 -1.12 2.61
C VAL A 21 13.50 0.36 2.27
N ALA A 22 14.39 0.95 1.47
CA ALA A 22 14.31 2.37 1.10
C ALA A 22 13.11 2.61 0.17
N ASN A 23 12.96 1.77 -0.86
CA ASN A 23 11.82 1.81 -1.77
C ASN A 23 10.49 1.61 -1.02
N ARG A 24 10.42 0.68 -0.07
CA ARG A 24 9.23 0.50 0.77
C ARG A 24 8.93 1.76 1.60
N ARG A 25 9.94 2.38 2.22
CA ARG A 25 9.74 3.61 3.01
C ARG A 25 9.25 4.77 2.17
N LEU A 26 9.83 4.99 0.99
CA LEU A 26 9.39 6.03 0.06
C LEU A 26 7.96 5.76 -0.44
N GLY A 27 7.63 4.50 -0.71
CA GLY A 27 6.29 4.08 -1.04
C GLY A 27 5.25 4.36 0.05
N LEU A 28 5.58 4.02 1.30
CA LEU A 28 4.73 4.32 2.46
C LEU A 28 4.54 5.83 2.67
N MET A 29 5.60 6.62 2.49
CA MET A 29 5.50 8.08 2.53
C MET A 29 4.62 8.64 1.40
N ALA A 30 4.66 8.03 0.22
CA ALA A 30 3.78 8.39 -0.88
C ALA A 30 2.31 8.02 -0.58
N LEU A 31 2.03 6.88 0.06
CA LEU A 31 0.68 6.52 0.52
C LEU A 31 0.13 7.53 1.54
N ASP A 32 0.93 7.91 2.53
CA ASP A 32 0.56 8.90 3.56
C ASP A 32 0.22 10.26 2.95
N ARG A 33 0.95 10.64 1.90
CA ARG A 33 0.70 11.86 1.11
C ARG A 33 -0.38 11.68 0.04
N GLU A 34 -1.04 10.53 -0.01
CA GLU A 34 -2.09 10.20 -0.98
C GLU A 34 -1.62 10.20 -2.44
N ASN A 35 -0.31 10.13 -2.66
CA ASN A 35 0.34 10.02 -3.97
C ASN A 35 0.40 8.55 -4.39
N PHE A 36 -0.78 7.93 -4.56
CA PHE A 36 -0.92 6.48 -4.72
C PHE A 36 -0.16 5.94 -5.95
N GLU A 37 -0.16 6.65 -7.07
CA GLU A 37 0.60 6.26 -8.27
C GLU A 37 2.12 6.19 -7.99
N THR A 38 2.65 7.18 -7.27
CA THR A 38 4.06 7.18 -6.87
C THR A 38 4.36 6.06 -5.88
N ALA A 39 3.42 5.77 -4.98
CA ALA A 39 3.54 4.64 -4.07
C ALA A 39 3.64 3.32 -4.83
N VAL A 40 2.81 3.09 -5.85
CA VAL A 40 2.87 1.90 -6.71
C VAL A 40 4.26 1.73 -7.32
N VAL A 41 4.88 2.80 -7.84
CA VAL A 41 6.21 2.75 -8.45
C VAL A 41 7.27 2.27 -7.45
N TYR A 42 7.37 2.92 -6.28
CA TYR A 42 8.38 2.55 -5.29
C TYR A 42 8.12 1.19 -4.66
N LEU A 43 6.86 0.87 -4.35
CA LEU A 43 6.48 -0.39 -3.72
C LEU A 43 6.63 -1.58 -4.68
N SER A 44 6.39 -1.39 -5.97
CA SER A 44 6.65 -2.42 -6.98
C SER A 44 8.14 -2.74 -7.04
N GLN A 45 9.02 -1.73 -7.00
CA GLN A 45 10.46 -1.99 -6.94
C GLN A 45 10.86 -2.76 -5.67
N ALA A 46 10.27 -2.43 -4.52
CA ALA A 46 10.50 -3.19 -3.28
C ALA A 46 9.98 -4.64 -3.40
N TYR A 47 8.81 -4.83 -4.01
CA TYR A 47 8.18 -6.14 -4.20
C TYR A 47 9.01 -7.04 -5.12
N HIS A 48 9.58 -6.51 -6.20
CA HIS A 48 10.44 -7.27 -7.11
C HIS A 48 11.69 -7.83 -6.42
N GLN A 49 12.19 -7.17 -5.36
CA GLN A 49 13.35 -7.62 -4.59
C GLN A 49 12.95 -8.57 -3.45
N GLU A 50 11.82 -8.30 -2.78
CA GLU A 50 11.31 -9.11 -1.67
C GLU A 50 9.81 -9.43 -1.84
N PRO A 51 9.44 -10.36 -2.75
CA PRO A 51 8.03 -10.62 -3.08
C PRO A 51 7.23 -11.23 -1.93
N GLY A 52 7.89 -11.89 -0.97
CA GLY A 52 7.26 -12.47 0.22
C GLY A 52 7.20 -11.52 1.43
N ASN A 53 7.68 -10.28 1.30
CA ASN A 53 7.69 -9.36 2.43
C ASN A 53 6.27 -8.86 2.73
N GLN A 54 5.71 -9.29 3.87
CA GLN A 54 4.35 -8.96 4.33
C GLN A 54 4.07 -7.44 4.33
N ALA A 55 5.05 -6.62 4.74
CA ALA A 55 4.87 -5.16 4.76
C ALA A 55 4.83 -4.56 3.35
N THR A 56 5.66 -5.06 2.43
CA THR A 56 5.63 -4.64 1.02
C THR A 56 4.35 -5.09 0.32
N LEU A 57 3.94 -6.35 0.53
CA LEU A 57 2.68 -6.90 -0.01
C LEU A 57 1.48 -6.05 0.40
N LYS A 58 1.38 -5.75 1.71
CA LYS A 58 0.29 -4.93 2.25
C LYS A 58 0.28 -3.52 1.66
N ALA A 59 1.44 -2.85 1.69
CA ALA A 59 1.55 -1.48 1.20
C ALA A 59 1.27 -1.40 -0.31
N LEU A 60 1.82 -2.32 -1.11
CA LEU A 60 1.58 -2.35 -2.56
C LEU A 60 0.12 -2.68 -2.88
N GLY A 61 -0.48 -3.61 -2.14
CA GLY A 61 -1.92 -3.90 -2.23
C GLY A 61 -2.78 -2.66 -1.97
N TYR A 62 -2.46 -1.88 -0.94
CA TYR A 62 -3.16 -0.60 -0.68
C TYR A 62 -2.91 0.44 -1.75
N ALA A 63 -1.70 0.55 -2.27
CA ALA A 63 -1.39 1.45 -3.36
C ALA A 63 -2.23 1.13 -4.60
N TYR A 64 -2.29 -0.15 -5.01
CA TYR A 64 -3.15 -0.58 -6.11
C TYR A 64 -4.63 -0.32 -5.83
N LEU A 65 -5.09 -0.63 -4.62
CA LEU A 65 -6.48 -0.41 -4.23
C LEU A 65 -6.88 1.07 -4.34
N TRP A 66 -6.06 1.99 -3.84
CA TRP A 66 -6.33 3.43 -3.90
C TRP A 66 -6.14 4.06 -5.27
N THR A 67 -5.43 3.39 -6.18
CA THR A 67 -5.42 3.75 -7.61
C THR A 67 -6.60 3.16 -8.40
N GLY A 68 -7.57 2.51 -7.73
CA GLY A 68 -8.73 1.89 -8.39
C GLY A 68 -8.39 0.61 -9.15
N GLN A 69 -7.36 -0.11 -8.72
CA GLN A 69 -6.90 -1.38 -9.33
C GLN A 69 -7.10 -2.57 -8.37
N PRO A 70 -8.36 -2.90 -7.97
CA PRO A 70 -8.63 -3.96 -7.00
C PRO A 70 -8.14 -5.33 -7.48
N ASP A 71 -8.18 -5.60 -8.79
CA ASP A 71 -7.72 -6.88 -9.37
C ASP A 71 -6.21 -7.11 -9.23
N SER A 72 -5.43 -6.02 -9.13
CA SER A 72 -3.98 -6.10 -8.83
C SER A 72 -3.71 -6.16 -7.33
N ALA A 73 -4.56 -5.53 -6.52
CA ALA A 73 -4.43 -5.51 -5.07
C ALA A 73 -4.77 -6.86 -4.42
N GLU A 74 -5.87 -7.49 -4.85
CA GLU A 74 -6.39 -8.72 -4.26
C GLU A 74 -5.37 -9.86 -4.14
N PRO A 75 -4.65 -10.28 -5.20
CA PRO A 75 -3.69 -11.37 -5.09
C PRO A 75 -2.51 -11.06 -4.17
N LEU A 76 -2.14 -9.79 -4.00
CA LEU A 76 -1.09 -9.36 -3.07
C LEU A 76 -1.59 -9.40 -1.63
N LEU A 77 -2.81 -8.93 -1.41
CA LEU A 77 -3.45 -8.89 -0.10
C LEU A 77 -3.82 -10.30 0.41
N ARG A 78 -4.20 -11.23 -0.48
CA ARG A 78 -4.43 -12.64 -0.14
C ARG A 78 -3.17 -13.39 0.31
N GLN A 79 -1.98 -12.90 -0.02
CA GLN A 79 -0.71 -13.46 0.45
C GLN A 79 -0.37 -13.04 1.88
N LEU A 80 -1.16 -12.16 2.49
CA LEU A 80 -0.93 -11.77 3.87
C LEU A 80 -1.34 -12.88 4.84
N ASP A 81 -0.54 -13.11 5.87
CA ASP A 81 -0.80 -14.18 6.85
C ASP A 81 -2.05 -13.88 7.70
N ASN A 82 -2.34 -12.60 7.95
CA ASN A 82 -3.39 -12.16 8.88
C ASN A 82 -4.63 -11.60 8.15
N GLN A 83 -5.38 -12.46 7.44
CA GLN A 83 -6.56 -12.04 6.67
C GLN A 83 -7.66 -11.39 7.53
N SER A 84 -7.85 -11.86 8.76
CA SER A 84 -8.85 -11.27 9.68
C SER A 84 -8.51 -9.83 10.05
N GLU A 85 -7.25 -9.58 10.45
CA GLU A 85 -6.78 -8.24 10.81
C GLU A 85 -6.80 -7.29 9.59
N LEU A 86 -6.47 -7.82 8.41
CA LEU A 86 -6.57 -7.07 7.15
C LEU A 86 -8.01 -6.61 6.86
N ALA A 87 -9.00 -7.48 7.03
CA ALA A 87 -10.40 -7.13 6.79
C ALA A 87 -10.89 -6.03 7.77
N GLU A 88 -10.46 -6.11 9.04
CA GLU A 88 -10.73 -5.06 10.03
C GLU A 88 -10.04 -3.74 9.66
N GLU A 89 -8.76 -3.79 9.26
CA GLU A 89 -8.00 -2.60 8.83
C GLU A 89 -8.64 -1.93 7.61
N LEU A 90 -9.06 -2.69 6.60
CA LEU A 90 -9.76 -2.17 5.43
C LEU A 90 -11.14 -1.57 5.77
N THR A 91 -11.85 -2.16 6.73
CA THR A 91 -13.11 -1.60 7.24
C THR A 91 -12.86 -0.24 7.90
N ASN A 92 -11.80 -0.13 8.70
CA ASN A 92 -11.41 1.13 9.32
C ASN A 92 -11.00 2.18 8.28
N TRP A 93 -10.25 1.78 7.24
CA TRP A 93 -9.93 2.66 6.11
C TRP A 93 -11.19 3.14 5.39
N SER A 94 -12.16 2.26 5.16
CA SER A 94 -13.43 2.63 4.53
C SER A 94 -14.15 3.74 5.32
N LEU A 95 -14.24 3.58 6.65
CA LEU A 95 -14.86 4.58 7.52
C LEU A 95 -14.07 5.90 7.54
N TRP A 96 -12.74 5.80 7.62
CA TRP A 96 -11.87 6.97 7.65
C TRP A 96 -11.97 7.78 6.36
N TRP A 97 -11.94 7.14 5.19
CA TRP A 97 -12.09 7.81 3.90
C TRP A 97 -13.45 8.49 3.72
N ASN A 98 -14.53 7.85 4.16
CA ASN A 98 -15.86 8.47 4.18
C ASN A 98 -15.88 9.74 5.03
N ASN A 99 -15.27 9.70 6.22
CA ASN A 99 -15.18 10.86 7.10
C ASN A 99 -14.32 12.00 6.50
N HIS A 100 -13.39 11.68 5.59
CA HIS A 100 -12.56 12.65 4.87
C HIS A 100 -13.17 13.08 3.52
N ASN A 101 -14.47 12.81 3.30
CA ASN A 101 -15.19 13.21 2.09
C ASN A 101 -14.59 12.59 0.80
N LYS A 102 -14.01 11.39 0.91
CA LYS A 102 -13.49 10.58 -0.21
C LYS A 102 -14.23 9.24 -0.31
N PRO A 103 -15.53 9.25 -0.66
CA PRO A 103 -16.36 8.05 -0.68
C PRO A 103 -15.91 6.99 -1.69
N GLU A 104 -15.23 7.39 -2.78
CA GLU A 104 -14.68 6.47 -3.78
C GLU A 104 -13.59 5.55 -3.17
N LEU A 105 -12.66 6.14 -2.40
CA LEU A 105 -11.67 5.35 -1.67
C LEU A 105 -12.33 4.50 -0.59
N ALA A 106 -13.37 5.01 0.07
CA ALA A 106 -14.11 4.20 1.03
C ALA A 106 -14.76 2.96 0.38
N GLU A 107 -15.30 3.13 -0.82
CA GLU A 107 -15.90 2.06 -1.62
C GLU A 107 -14.87 1.01 -2.01
N TYR A 108 -13.69 1.41 -2.47
CA TYR A 108 -12.60 0.47 -2.81
C TYR A 108 -12.24 -0.42 -1.63
N ALA A 109 -12.09 0.15 -0.42
CA ALA A 109 -11.83 -0.66 0.78
C ALA A 109 -12.97 -1.63 1.08
N GLY A 110 -14.22 -1.17 1.03
CA GLY A 110 -15.39 -2.00 1.29
C GLY A 110 -15.56 -3.12 0.26
N GLU A 111 -15.26 -2.86 -1.00
CA GLU A 111 -15.22 -3.86 -2.06
C GLU A 111 -14.13 -4.90 -1.79
N MET A 112 -12.92 -4.47 -1.43
CA MET A 112 -11.81 -5.37 -1.13
C MET A 112 -12.12 -6.29 0.05
N VAL A 113 -12.76 -5.79 1.12
CA VAL A 113 -13.23 -6.63 2.24
C VAL A 113 -14.17 -7.74 1.74
N ARG A 114 -15.11 -7.42 0.84
CA ARG A 114 -16.03 -8.41 0.27
C ARG A 114 -15.31 -9.44 -0.59
N ARG A 115 -14.35 -9.01 -1.42
CA ARG A 115 -13.54 -9.88 -2.27
C ARG A 115 -12.66 -10.85 -1.46
N LEU A 116 -12.07 -10.37 -0.37
CA LEU A 116 -11.24 -11.19 0.51
C LEU A 116 -12.07 -12.14 1.39
N SER A 117 -13.31 -11.76 1.71
CA SER A 117 -14.25 -12.61 2.46
C SER A 117 -14.96 -13.64 1.58
N ALA A 118 -15.05 -13.39 0.27
CA ALA A 118 -15.55 -14.36 -0.70
C ALA A 118 -14.47 -15.43 -0.94
N GLU A 119 -14.77 -16.67 -0.57
CA GLU A 119 -13.91 -17.81 -0.88
C GLU A 119 -13.67 -17.89 -2.42
N PRO A 120 -12.45 -18.21 -2.88
CA PRO A 120 -12.13 -18.35 -4.31
C PRO A 120 -12.98 -19.40 -5.05
#